data_AF-A0AAU6T0Y4-F1
#
_entry.id   AF-A0AAU6T0Y4-F1
#
_cell.length_a   1.000
_cell.length_b   1.000
_cell.length_c   1.000
_cell.angle_alpha   90.00
_cell.angle_beta   90.00
_cell.angle_gamma   90.00
#
_symmetry.space_group_name_H-M   'P 1'
#
loop_
_entity.id
_entity.type
_entity.pdbx_description
1 polymer ?
#
loop_
_entity_poly.entity_id
_entity_poly.type
_entity_poly.pdbx_seq_one_letter_code
_entity_poly.pdbx_strand_id
1 'polypeptide(L)'
;MIKRLFTLTRTLIRSLVLAACTFTVSAFADSLPERIELFVSLFDEQAAMVTYDIRTIQKEYPTRLLTPDSMLPQTASYPLKDIQLLYQLAQNCSGNLPLNPLVTEPLVFTRALCKGSQLPVRWFARSSLIHPGGGTYAARYAEVYPDQYAQLEPFMHIQERAQAPSQSLLGRLQRMNEEAMNALIAGAIMFGDKDELWLRKGDEYYLFDDSIWQLNASQAGLAFSFVESDSTCFVQRGNLCWNVQDHTDLLRISMFVLVLANIFLVISWSIYRWNSKRQEMKSRMLILQILTHELRTPIASLSLTVEGFRREFEHLPETVYDEFRRLCEDSRRLRQLAEASKDYLQSDNKPLATAWVPSVEEWLQYKVEEEFTQPIELIVEQDIAAKLNVYWLGTCIDNLIRNAVKYGVAPVTLEVTSTIDSVTIKVTDQGTLTHKDWRHLRKPFVSKSGLGLGLTIVESMVGRMGGRLTLIGPPTTFILEIPCETDIASR
;
A
#
# COMPACT_ATOMS: atom_id res chain seq x y z
N MET A 1 29.99 -8.92 -26.61
CA MET A 1 29.95 -9.05 -25.14
C MET A 1 28.53 -9.01 -24.56
N ILE A 2 27.69 -8.04 -24.96
CA ILE A 2 26.33 -7.82 -24.39
C ILE A 2 25.34 -8.99 -24.63
N LYS A 3 25.38 -9.67 -25.79
CA LYS A 3 24.51 -10.83 -26.08
C LYS A 3 24.80 -12.07 -25.22
N ARG A 4 26.06 -12.26 -24.77
CA ARG A 4 26.44 -13.38 -23.87
C ARG A 4 25.98 -13.14 -22.43
N LEU A 5 25.95 -11.88 -21.98
CA LEU A 5 25.45 -11.52 -20.66
C LEU A 5 23.94 -11.77 -20.53
N PHE A 6 23.18 -11.45 -21.58
CA PHE A 6 21.72 -11.63 -21.61
C PHE A 6 21.26 -13.10 -21.70
N THR A 7 22.09 -13.97 -22.28
CA THR A 7 21.80 -15.41 -22.33
C THR A 7 22.11 -16.08 -21.00
N LEU A 8 23.21 -15.69 -20.35
CA LEU A 8 23.61 -16.21 -19.04
C LEU A 8 22.58 -15.89 -17.94
N THR A 9 22.05 -14.66 -17.92
CA THR A 9 21.03 -14.24 -16.96
C THR A 9 19.71 -14.97 -17.16
N ARG A 10 19.32 -15.24 -18.41
CA ARG A 10 18.08 -15.97 -18.73
C ARG A 10 18.15 -17.45 -18.33
N THR A 11 19.31 -18.08 -18.45
CA THR A 11 19.53 -19.45 -17.94
C THR A 11 19.53 -19.51 -16.41
N LEU A 12 20.16 -18.53 -15.75
CA LEU A 12 20.21 -18.44 -14.29
C LEU A 12 18.82 -18.27 -13.65
N ILE A 13 17.99 -17.42 -14.25
CA ILE A 13 16.61 -17.19 -13.78
C ILE A 13 15.76 -18.46 -13.98
N ARG A 14 15.92 -19.16 -15.12
CA ARG A 14 15.21 -20.42 -15.36
C ARG A 14 15.61 -21.53 -14.39
N SER A 15 16.91 -21.66 -14.07
CA SER A 15 17.37 -22.64 -13.09
C SER A 15 16.89 -22.31 -11.68
N LEU A 16 16.81 -21.02 -11.31
CA LEU A 16 16.33 -20.61 -9.99
C LEU A 16 14.82 -20.88 -9.82
N VAL A 17 14.03 -20.62 -10.87
CA VAL A 17 12.58 -20.92 -10.87
C VAL A 17 12.32 -22.43 -10.84
N LEU A 18 13.10 -23.24 -11.57
CA LEU A 18 12.99 -24.70 -11.52
C LEU A 18 13.38 -25.26 -10.15
N ALA A 19 14.40 -24.69 -9.51
CA ALA A 19 14.80 -25.07 -8.15
C ALA A 19 13.73 -24.68 -7.11
N ALA A 20 13.09 -23.52 -7.26
CA ALA A 20 12.01 -23.10 -6.36
C ALA A 20 10.75 -24.00 -6.47
N CYS A 21 10.44 -24.53 -7.66
CA CYS A 21 9.29 -25.44 -7.84
C CYS A 21 9.52 -26.87 -7.32
N THR A 22 10.75 -27.27 -6.98
CA THR A 22 11.05 -28.64 -6.51
C THR A 22 11.07 -28.78 -4.98
N PHE A 23 11.02 -27.66 -4.24
CA PHE A 23 10.88 -27.64 -2.78
C PHE A 23 9.43 -27.36 -2.35
N THR A 24 8.49 -28.18 -2.79
CA THR A 24 7.20 -28.28 -2.08
C THR A 24 7.42 -29.19 -0.88
N VAL A 25 7.88 -28.61 0.23
CA VAL A 25 7.74 -29.26 1.54
C VAL A 25 6.24 -29.36 1.79
N SER A 26 5.70 -30.56 1.82
CA SER A 26 4.36 -30.83 2.33
C SER A 26 4.32 -30.43 3.80
N ALA A 27 3.91 -29.19 4.07
CA ALA A 27 3.62 -28.72 5.41
C ALA A 27 2.29 -29.35 5.84
N PHE A 28 2.36 -30.43 6.63
CA PHE A 28 1.20 -30.88 7.39
C PHE A 28 0.93 -29.81 8.45
N ALA A 29 -0.18 -29.11 8.31
CA ALA A 29 -0.61 -28.11 9.28
C ALA A 29 -1.28 -28.87 10.44
N ASP A 30 -0.48 -29.31 11.41
CA ASP A 30 -1.03 -29.94 12.63
C ASP A 30 -1.93 -28.93 13.35
N SER A 31 -3.13 -29.40 13.68
CA SER A 31 -4.13 -28.61 14.39
C SER A 31 -3.68 -28.32 15.82
N LEU A 32 -4.24 -27.27 16.43
CA LEU A 32 -3.86 -26.90 17.79
C LEU A 32 -4.15 -28.02 18.83
N PRO A 33 -5.26 -28.77 18.76
CA PRO A 33 -5.46 -29.94 19.61
C PRO A 33 -4.39 -31.04 19.45
N GLU A 34 -3.98 -31.36 18.22
CA GLU A 34 -2.93 -32.36 17.96
C GLU A 34 -1.58 -31.92 18.54
N ARG A 35 -1.26 -30.62 18.47
CA ARG A 35 -0.07 -30.05 19.10
C ARG A 35 -0.11 -30.16 20.63
N ILE A 36 -1.29 -29.97 21.23
CA ILE A 36 -1.47 -30.13 22.68
C ILE A 36 -1.31 -31.60 23.09
N GLU A 37 -1.81 -32.54 22.28
CA GLU A 37 -1.58 -33.98 22.52
C GLU A 37 -0.09 -34.34 22.40
N LEU A 38 0.59 -33.80 21.38
CA LEU A 38 2.04 -33.92 21.24
C LEU A 38 2.75 -33.35 22.48
N PHE A 39 2.38 -32.16 22.92
CA PHE A 39 2.91 -31.54 24.14
C PHE A 39 2.79 -32.45 25.37
N VAL A 40 1.60 -33.02 25.61
CA VAL A 40 1.38 -33.95 26.74
C VAL A 40 2.24 -35.21 26.59
N SER A 41 2.44 -35.70 25.36
CA SER A 41 3.24 -36.90 25.10
C SER A 41 4.74 -36.73 25.35
N LEU A 42 5.24 -35.49 25.37
CA LEU A 42 6.67 -35.18 25.59
C LEU A 42 7.08 -35.28 27.08
N PHE A 43 6.13 -35.42 28.00
CA PHE A 43 6.43 -35.53 29.42
C PHE A 43 6.75 -36.96 29.82
N ASP A 44 7.92 -37.15 30.42
CA ASP A 44 8.30 -38.37 31.13
C ASP A 44 7.83 -38.28 32.59
N GLU A 45 7.04 -39.25 33.02
CA GLU A 45 6.53 -39.35 34.41
C GLU A 45 7.68 -39.42 35.43
N GLN A 46 8.83 -40.00 35.07
CA GLN A 46 9.98 -40.11 35.98
C GLN A 46 10.67 -38.78 36.25
N ALA A 47 10.46 -37.79 35.38
CA ALA A 47 11.00 -36.44 35.53
C ALA A 47 10.11 -35.53 36.38
N ALA A 48 8.95 -36.01 36.85
CA ALA A 48 8.06 -35.23 37.70
C ALA A 48 8.69 -34.98 39.08
N MET A 49 8.50 -33.77 39.61
CA MET A 49 9.02 -33.39 40.93
C MET A 49 8.27 -34.11 42.04
N VAL A 50 6.94 -34.15 41.93
CA VAL A 50 6.02 -34.76 42.90
C VAL A 50 4.78 -35.27 42.15
N THR A 51 4.19 -36.34 42.68
CA THR A 51 2.93 -36.90 42.18
C THR A 51 1.88 -36.90 43.29
N TYR A 52 0.64 -36.55 42.96
CA TYR A 52 -0.50 -36.57 43.88
C TYR A 52 -1.66 -37.38 43.30
N ASP A 53 -2.18 -38.32 44.09
CA ASP A 53 -3.41 -39.05 43.74
C ASP A 53 -4.64 -38.14 43.97
N ILE A 54 -5.43 -37.96 42.92
CA ILE A 54 -6.63 -37.11 42.92
C ILE A 54 -7.63 -37.57 43.99
N ARG A 55 -7.76 -38.88 44.20
CA ARG A 55 -8.70 -39.47 45.16
C ARG A 55 -8.29 -39.13 46.60
N THR A 56 -6.99 -39.06 46.85
CA THR A 56 -6.45 -38.63 48.15
C THR A 56 -6.75 -37.15 48.37
N ILE A 57 -6.53 -36.29 47.38
CA ILE A 57 -6.88 -34.86 47.45
C ILE A 57 -8.38 -34.69 47.74
N GLN A 58 -9.25 -35.35 46.99
CA GLN A 58 -10.70 -35.24 47.17
C GLN A 58 -11.20 -35.76 48.52
N LYS A 59 -10.53 -36.79 49.07
CA LYS A 59 -10.85 -37.36 50.37
C LYS A 59 -10.41 -36.46 51.53
N GLU A 60 -9.21 -35.88 51.43
CA GLU A 60 -8.62 -35.06 52.50
C GLU A 60 -9.09 -33.60 52.45
N TYR A 61 -9.44 -33.11 51.26
CA TYR A 61 -9.84 -31.73 51.00
C TYR A 61 -11.15 -31.69 50.20
N PRO A 62 -12.32 -31.75 50.89
CA PRO A 62 -13.60 -31.48 50.27
C PRO A 62 -13.60 -30.15 49.53
N THR A 63 -14.28 -30.06 48.39
CA THR A 63 -14.31 -28.87 47.52
C THR A 63 -14.61 -27.56 48.26
N ARG A 64 -15.54 -27.60 49.23
CA ARG A 64 -15.89 -26.42 50.04
C ARG A 64 -14.75 -25.90 50.91
N LEU A 65 -13.77 -26.74 51.26
CA LEU A 65 -12.60 -26.34 52.04
C LEU A 65 -11.45 -25.81 51.16
N LEU A 66 -11.63 -25.79 49.84
CA LEU A 66 -10.66 -25.34 48.85
C LEU A 66 -11.07 -24.03 48.17
N THR A 67 -12.36 -23.86 47.85
CA THR A 67 -12.88 -22.70 47.11
C THR A 67 -12.72 -21.39 47.90
N PRO A 68 -12.09 -20.34 47.33
CA PRO A 68 -11.96 -19.04 47.99
C PRO A 68 -13.28 -18.43 48.45
N ASP A 69 -14.36 -18.64 47.70
CA ASP A 69 -15.72 -18.18 48.03
C ASP A 69 -16.25 -18.66 49.38
N SER A 70 -15.75 -19.80 49.87
CA SER A 70 -16.18 -20.34 51.17
C SER A 70 -15.67 -19.50 52.35
N MET A 71 -14.64 -18.68 52.15
CA MET A 71 -14.17 -17.71 53.15
C MET A 71 -15.05 -16.45 53.20
N LEU A 72 -15.88 -16.21 52.17
CA LEU A 72 -16.75 -15.05 52.08
C LEU A 72 -18.10 -15.30 52.78
N PRO A 73 -18.79 -14.24 53.24
CA PRO A 73 -20.16 -14.35 53.76
C PRO A 73 -21.10 -14.97 52.72
N GLN A 74 -21.84 -16.01 53.13
CA GLN A 74 -22.72 -16.81 52.27
C GLN A 74 -24.08 -16.16 52.08
N THR A 75 -24.10 -14.87 51.72
CA THR A 75 -25.32 -14.05 51.59
C THR A 75 -26.25 -14.52 50.47
N ALA A 76 -25.72 -15.24 49.47
CA ALA A 76 -26.51 -15.86 48.41
C ALA A 76 -27.28 -17.11 48.88
N SER A 77 -26.75 -17.82 49.88
CA SER A 77 -27.29 -19.12 50.34
C SER A 77 -28.31 -19.00 51.46
N TYR A 78 -28.34 -17.88 52.18
CA TYR A 78 -29.20 -17.66 53.34
C TYR A 78 -29.92 -16.31 53.27
N PRO A 79 -31.18 -16.20 53.70
CA PRO A 79 -31.85 -14.91 53.75
C PRO A 79 -31.15 -13.95 54.73
N LEU A 80 -30.94 -12.71 54.29
CA LEU A 80 -30.20 -11.70 55.04
C LEU A 80 -30.78 -11.48 56.46
N LYS A 81 -32.10 -11.49 56.59
CA LYS A 81 -32.79 -11.33 57.89
C LYS A 81 -32.42 -12.46 58.87
N ASP A 82 -32.32 -13.69 58.38
CA ASP A 82 -31.97 -14.84 59.22
C ASP A 82 -30.50 -14.81 59.63
N ILE A 83 -29.59 -14.39 58.73
CA ILE A 83 -28.18 -14.15 59.05
C ILE A 83 -28.03 -13.06 60.12
N GLN A 84 -28.77 -11.96 60.01
CA GLN A 84 -28.75 -10.88 61.01
C GLN A 84 -29.20 -11.37 62.39
N LEU A 85 -30.26 -12.17 62.46
CA LEU A 85 -30.73 -12.78 63.70
C LEU A 85 -29.70 -13.75 64.29
N LEU A 86 -29.08 -14.61 63.48
CA LEU A 86 -27.99 -15.50 63.92
C LEU A 86 -26.80 -14.71 64.46
N TYR A 87 -26.42 -13.62 63.79
CA TYR A 87 -25.31 -12.78 64.22
C TYR A 87 -25.61 -12.10 65.57
N GLN A 88 -26.81 -11.54 65.74
CA GLN A 88 -27.25 -10.97 67.03
C GLN A 88 -27.27 -12.03 68.13
N LEU A 89 -27.75 -13.23 67.83
CA LEU A 89 -27.77 -14.35 68.77
C LEU A 89 -26.37 -14.79 69.16
N ALA A 90 -25.41 -14.80 68.23
CA ALA A 90 -24.03 -15.16 68.52
C ALA A 90 -23.32 -14.14 69.44
N GLN A 91 -23.65 -12.85 69.31
CA GLN A 91 -23.07 -11.79 70.14
C GLN A 91 -23.69 -11.72 71.54
N ASN A 92 -25.02 -11.81 71.63
CA ASN A 92 -25.74 -11.54 72.88
C ASN A 92 -26.19 -12.81 73.61
N CYS A 93 -26.07 -13.98 72.98
CA CYS A 93 -26.60 -15.27 73.45
C CYS A 93 -28.06 -15.25 73.90
N SER A 94 -28.82 -14.27 73.43
CA SER A 94 -30.22 -13.99 73.75
C SER A 94 -30.88 -13.27 72.58
N GLY A 95 -32.20 -13.40 72.43
CA GLY A 95 -32.97 -12.76 71.36
C GLY A 95 -33.88 -13.72 70.59
N ASN A 96 -34.47 -13.22 69.51
CA ASN A 96 -35.38 -13.98 68.65
C ASN A 96 -34.62 -15.02 67.81
N LEU A 97 -35.18 -16.23 67.72
CA LEU A 97 -34.61 -17.31 66.90
C LEU A 97 -35.09 -17.19 65.45
N PRO A 98 -34.23 -17.40 64.45
CA PRO A 98 -34.68 -17.52 63.08
C PRO A 98 -35.48 -18.83 62.91
N LEU A 99 -36.59 -18.76 62.17
CA LEU A 99 -37.52 -19.90 61.99
C LEU A 99 -37.30 -20.67 60.68
N ASN A 100 -36.41 -20.17 59.83
CA ASN A 100 -36.17 -20.74 58.51
C ASN A 100 -35.38 -22.07 58.61
N PRO A 101 -35.84 -23.16 57.97
CA PRO A 101 -35.15 -24.45 58.02
C PRO A 101 -33.72 -24.39 57.48
N LEU A 102 -33.40 -23.46 56.57
CA LEU A 102 -32.05 -23.30 56.01
C LEU A 102 -31.01 -22.96 57.09
N VAL A 103 -31.41 -22.29 58.17
CA VAL A 103 -30.49 -21.88 59.25
C VAL A 103 -30.50 -22.80 60.47
N THR A 104 -31.11 -23.98 60.36
CA THR A 104 -31.18 -24.94 61.47
C THR A 104 -29.79 -25.35 61.96
N GLU A 105 -28.88 -25.70 61.05
CA GLU A 105 -27.52 -26.09 61.39
C GLU A 105 -26.69 -24.93 61.98
N PRO A 106 -26.64 -23.73 61.36
CA PRO A 106 -26.04 -22.56 61.99
C PRO A 106 -26.60 -22.25 63.38
N LEU A 107 -27.92 -22.39 63.57
CA LEU A 107 -28.56 -22.13 64.86
C LEU A 107 -28.14 -23.14 65.92
N VAL A 108 -28.00 -24.43 65.57
CA VAL A 108 -27.47 -25.46 66.49
C VAL A 108 -26.06 -25.10 66.93
N PHE A 109 -25.20 -24.69 65.98
CA PHE A 109 -23.83 -24.27 66.26
C PHE A 109 -23.77 -23.05 67.19
N THR A 110 -24.49 -21.98 66.86
CA THR A 110 -24.52 -20.75 67.67
C THR A 110 -25.02 -21.02 69.11
N ARG A 111 -26.06 -21.84 69.24
CA ARG A 111 -26.59 -22.21 70.57
C ARG A 111 -25.60 -23.06 71.36
N ALA A 112 -24.85 -23.93 70.69
CA ALA A 112 -23.86 -24.77 71.35
C ALA A 112 -22.74 -23.93 71.96
N LEU A 113 -22.23 -22.94 71.21
CA LEU A 113 -21.24 -21.97 71.71
C LEU A 113 -21.77 -21.15 72.88
N CYS A 114 -22.98 -20.58 72.75
CA CYS A 114 -23.59 -19.78 73.82
C CYS A 114 -23.85 -20.54 75.12
N LYS A 115 -24.12 -21.85 75.02
CA LYS A 115 -24.35 -22.71 76.19
C LYS A 115 -23.07 -23.38 76.72
N GLY A 116 -21.95 -23.23 76.02
CA GLY A 116 -20.71 -23.96 76.32
C GLY A 116 -20.82 -25.47 76.14
N SER A 117 -21.77 -25.96 75.33
CA SER A 117 -21.93 -27.40 75.09
C SER A 117 -20.95 -27.89 74.05
N GLN A 118 -20.25 -29.00 74.35
CA GLN A 118 -19.28 -29.56 73.42
C GLN A 118 -19.94 -30.21 72.20
N LEU A 119 -19.45 -29.86 71.01
CA LEU A 119 -19.83 -30.51 69.76
C LEU A 119 -18.85 -31.65 69.45
N PRO A 120 -19.32 -32.88 69.22
CA PRO A 120 -18.43 -33.99 68.87
C PRO A 120 -17.86 -33.80 67.46
N VAL A 121 -16.65 -34.32 67.19
CA VAL A 121 -16.00 -34.27 65.87
C VAL A 121 -16.91 -34.76 64.73
N ARG A 122 -17.74 -35.77 65.01
CA ARG A 122 -18.74 -36.31 64.05
C ARG A 122 -19.79 -35.28 63.60
N TRP A 123 -20.05 -34.25 64.40
CA TRP A 123 -20.94 -33.16 64.03
C TRP A 123 -20.34 -32.36 62.87
N PHE A 124 -19.07 -31.99 62.95
CA PHE A 124 -18.34 -31.28 61.89
C PHE A 124 -18.21 -32.13 60.62
N ALA A 125 -17.99 -33.44 60.75
CA ALA A 125 -17.96 -34.33 59.60
C ALA A 125 -19.30 -34.48 58.86
N ARG A 126 -20.42 -34.20 59.54
CA ARG A 126 -21.78 -34.30 58.98
C ARG A 126 -22.39 -32.94 58.63
N SER A 127 -21.76 -31.86 59.05
CA SER A 127 -22.24 -30.51 58.81
C SER A 127 -21.95 -30.08 57.38
N SER A 128 -22.49 -28.94 56.99
CA SER A 128 -22.19 -28.28 55.73
C SER A 128 -20.78 -27.69 55.64
N LEU A 129 -19.98 -27.80 56.72
CA LEU A 129 -18.63 -27.27 56.95
C LEU A 129 -18.55 -25.74 57.06
N ILE A 130 -19.23 -25.03 56.17
CA ILE A 130 -19.13 -23.58 55.99
C ILE A 130 -20.14 -22.83 56.86
N HIS A 131 -19.64 -21.87 57.64
CA HIS A 131 -20.47 -20.99 58.45
C HIS A 131 -21.13 -19.90 57.57
N PRO A 132 -22.38 -19.46 57.81
CA PRO A 132 -23.05 -18.45 56.98
C PRO A 132 -22.29 -17.12 56.87
N GLY A 133 -21.50 -16.78 57.88
CA GLY A 133 -20.63 -15.60 57.90
C GLY A 133 -19.29 -15.75 57.18
N GLY A 134 -19.07 -16.85 56.44
CA GLY A 134 -17.78 -17.18 55.83
C GLY A 134 -16.84 -17.91 56.78
N GLY A 135 -15.96 -18.71 56.20
CA GLY A 135 -15.07 -19.62 56.92
C GLY A 135 -15.81 -20.86 57.42
N THR A 136 -15.14 -21.68 58.22
CA THR A 136 -15.71 -22.95 58.71
C THR A 136 -16.26 -22.87 60.12
N TYR A 137 -17.19 -23.76 60.44
CA TYR A 137 -17.59 -24.01 61.83
C TYR A 137 -16.42 -24.51 62.68
N ALA A 138 -15.56 -25.34 62.09
CA ALA A 138 -14.42 -25.95 62.77
C ALA A 138 -13.42 -24.90 63.25
N ALA A 139 -13.04 -23.93 62.40
CA ALA A 139 -12.12 -22.86 62.76
C ALA A 139 -12.69 -21.99 63.89
N ARG A 140 -13.94 -21.51 63.74
CA ARG A 140 -14.63 -20.71 64.77
C ARG A 140 -14.79 -21.43 66.10
N TYR A 141 -15.01 -22.74 66.07
CA TYR A 141 -15.11 -23.55 67.28
C TYR A 141 -13.74 -23.74 67.94
N ALA A 142 -12.69 -23.94 67.15
CA ALA A 142 -11.32 -24.08 67.64
C ALA A 142 -10.76 -22.77 68.22
N GLU A 143 -11.24 -21.60 67.78
CA GLU A 143 -10.93 -20.31 68.43
C GLU A 143 -11.42 -20.25 69.89
N VAL A 144 -12.59 -20.83 70.17
CA VAL A 144 -13.18 -20.89 71.52
C VAL A 144 -12.61 -22.05 72.34
N TYR A 145 -12.28 -23.17 71.68
CA TYR A 145 -11.73 -24.38 72.29
C TYR A 145 -10.41 -24.81 71.64
N PRO A 146 -9.28 -24.15 71.95
CA PRO A 146 -8.00 -24.39 71.28
C PRO A 146 -7.49 -25.83 71.39
N ASP A 147 -7.79 -26.52 72.48
CA ASP A 147 -7.39 -27.91 72.70
C ASP A 147 -7.96 -28.89 71.65
N GLN A 148 -9.03 -28.49 70.94
CA GLN A 148 -9.64 -29.30 69.89
C GLN A 148 -9.10 -29.01 68.48
N TYR A 149 -8.19 -28.04 68.33
CA TYR A 149 -7.68 -27.60 67.02
C TYR A 149 -7.20 -28.76 66.15
N ALA A 150 -6.31 -29.61 66.69
CA ALA A 150 -5.73 -30.74 65.95
C ALA A 150 -6.76 -31.78 65.47
N GLN A 151 -7.88 -31.94 66.19
CA GLN A 151 -8.94 -32.87 65.79
C GLN A 151 -9.90 -32.25 64.76
N LEU A 152 -9.99 -30.92 64.74
CA LEU A 152 -10.90 -30.17 63.89
C LEU A 152 -10.24 -29.66 62.60
N GLU A 153 -8.91 -29.62 62.54
CA GLU A 153 -8.12 -29.17 61.40
C GLU A 153 -8.58 -29.76 60.04
N PRO A 154 -8.92 -31.06 59.91
CA PRO A 154 -9.39 -31.62 58.64
C PRO A 154 -10.70 -30.99 58.12
N PHE A 155 -11.50 -30.39 59.00
CA PHE A 155 -12.78 -29.75 58.68
C PHE A 155 -12.66 -28.23 58.50
N MET A 156 -11.45 -27.68 58.61
CA MET A 156 -11.15 -26.26 58.40
C MET A 156 -10.81 -25.99 56.93
N HIS A 157 -11.15 -24.79 56.46
CA HIS A 157 -10.74 -24.32 55.14
C HIS A 157 -9.21 -24.25 55.08
N ILE A 158 -8.61 -24.52 53.91
CA ILE A 158 -7.13 -24.54 53.79
C ILE A 158 -6.47 -23.24 54.25
N GLN A 159 -7.13 -22.09 54.07
CA GLN A 159 -6.65 -20.76 54.49
C GLN A 159 -6.81 -20.50 56.00
N GLU A 160 -7.59 -21.31 56.72
CA GLU A 160 -7.77 -21.21 58.19
C GLU A 160 -6.77 -22.11 58.93
N ARG A 161 -6.12 -23.05 58.23
CA ARG A 161 -5.08 -23.93 58.77
C ARG A 161 -3.75 -23.17 58.92
N ALA A 162 -2.87 -23.68 59.77
CA ALA A 162 -1.51 -23.16 59.88
C ALA A 162 -0.80 -23.17 58.51
N GLN A 163 0.07 -22.19 58.27
CA GLN A 163 0.78 -22.07 57.00
C GLN A 163 1.73 -23.25 56.81
N ALA A 164 1.48 -24.06 55.80
CA ALA A 164 2.26 -25.26 55.54
C ALA A 164 3.51 -24.96 54.69
N PRO A 165 4.56 -25.81 54.78
CA PRO A 165 5.75 -25.69 53.94
C PRO A 165 5.39 -25.67 52.45
N SER A 166 6.06 -24.84 51.65
CA SER A 166 5.75 -24.63 50.22
C SER A 166 5.76 -25.91 49.38
N GLN A 167 6.58 -26.90 49.76
CA GLN A 167 6.71 -28.17 49.04
C GLN A 167 5.61 -29.19 49.38
N SER A 168 4.89 -28.99 50.48
CA SER A 168 3.80 -29.90 50.89
C SER A 168 2.53 -29.64 50.09
N LEU A 169 1.67 -30.66 49.93
CA LEU A 169 0.39 -30.53 49.24
C LEU A 169 -0.45 -29.36 49.80
N LEU A 170 -0.64 -29.30 51.12
CA LEU A 170 -1.37 -28.21 51.77
C LEU A 170 -0.73 -26.85 51.47
N GLY A 171 0.60 -26.76 51.50
CA GLY A 171 1.31 -25.51 51.24
C GLY A 171 1.17 -25.04 49.79
N ARG A 172 1.06 -25.97 48.84
CA ARG A 172 0.77 -25.67 47.43
C ARG A 172 -0.67 -25.19 47.27
N LEU A 173 -1.64 -25.94 47.80
CA LEU A 173 -3.07 -25.58 47.77
C LEU A 173 -3.33 -24.21 48.41
N GLN A 174 -2.68 -23.87 49.53
CA GLN A 174 -2.82 -22.57 50.18
C GLN A 174 -2.31 -21.39 49.33
N ARG A 175 -1.40 -21.65 48.39
CA ARG A 175 -0.70 -20.62 47.60
C ARG A 175 -1.16 -20.56 46.14
N MET A 176 -2.05 -21.45 45.73
CA MET A 176 -2.69 -21.46 44.41
C MET A 176 -3.60 -20.23 44.25
N ASN A 177 -3.61 -19.68 43.04
CA ASN A 177 -4.60 -18.67 42.69
C ASN A 177 -6.00 -19.31 42.44
N GLU A 178 -7.02 -18.47 42.34
CA GLU A 178 -8.41 -18.91 42.18
C GLU A 178 -8.63 -19.72 40.89
N GLU A 179 -8.06 -19.26 39.77
CA GLU A 179 -8.09 -19.93 38.47
C GLU A 179 -7.51 -21.36 38.51
N ALA A 180 -6.33 -21.53 39.13
CA ALA A 180 -5.69 -22.84 39.30
C ALA A 180 -6.49 -23.73 40.26
N MET A 181 -7.02 -23.16 41.35
CA MET A 181 -7.87 -23.88 42.29
C MET A 181 -9.15 -24.40 41.61
N ASN A 182 -9.80 -23.56 40.80
CA ASN A 182 -10.97 -23.95 40.02
C ASN A 182 -10.64 -25.02 38.99
N ALA A 183 -9.47 -24.94 38.33
CA ALA A 183 -9.00 -25.97 37.40
C ALA A 183 -8.75 -27.31 38.09
N LEU A 184 -8.15 -27.30 39.30
CA LEU A 184 -7.94 -28.49 40.12
C LEU A 184 -9.28 -29.12 40.53
N ILE A 185 -10.22 -28.32 41.02
CA ILE A 185 -11.56 -28.78 41.44
C ILE A 185 -12.32 -29.37 40.25
N ALA A 186 -12.21 -28.75 39.07
CA ALA A 186 -12.82 -29.25 37.83
C ALA A 186 -12.16 -30.54 37.31
N GLY A 187 -11.02 -30.94 37.87
CA GLY A 187 -10.27 -32.11 37.42
C GLY A 187 -9.64 -31.92 36.04
N ALA A 188 -9.21 -30.69 35.73
CA ALA A 188 -8.64 -30.33 34.44
C ALA A 188 -7.45 -31.22 34.08
N ILE A 189 -7.28 -31.50 32.78
CA ILE A 189 -6.17 -32.32 32.26
C ILE A 189 -4.82 -31.67 32.56
N MET A 190 -4.76 -30.35 32.52
CA MET A 190 -3.59 -29.59 32.89
C MET A 190 -4.00 -28.21 33.39
N PHE A 191 -3.18 -27.62 34.25
CA PHE A 191 -3.26 -26.23 34.67
C PHE A 191 -1.89 -25.79 35.21
N GLY A 192 -1.58 -24.50 35.13
CA GLY A 192 -0.36 -23.94 35.69
C GLY A 192 -0.62 -23.27 37.03
N ASP A 193 0.33 -23.37 37.95
CA ASP A 193 0.37 -22.52 39.15
C ASP A 193 1.79 -21.97 39.30
N LYS A 194 1.96 -20.67 39.04
CA LYS A 194 3.26 -19.99 39.01
C LYS A 194 4.23 -20.65 38.04
N ASP A 195 5.32 -21.20 38.56
CA ASP A 195 6.43 -21.81 37.82
C ASP A 195 6.25 -23.34 37.71
N GLU A 196 5.05 -23.86 37.97
CA GLU A 196 4.78 -25.30 37.95
C GLU A 196 3.59 -25.65 37.07
N LEU A 197 3.74 -26.72 36.28
CA LEU A 197 2.66 -27.34 35.53
C LEU A 197 2.14 -28.55 36.28
N TRP A 198 0.83 -28.57 36.53
CA TRP A 198 0.10 -29.73 37.00
C TRP A 198 -0.48 -30.46 35.80
N LEU A 199 0.02 -31.66 35.52
CA LEU A 199 -0.43 -32.50 34.42
C LEU A 199 -1.12 -33.75 34.94
N ARG A 200 -2.37 -33.96 34.55
CA ARG A 200 -3.14 -35.14 34.91
C ARG A 200 -2.87 -36.28 33.93
N LYS A 201 -2.53 -37.45 34.47
CA LYS A 201 -2.49 -38.69 33.71
C LYS A 201 -3.19 -39.79 34.51
N GLY A 202 -4.35 -40.23 34.01
CA GLY A 202 -5.24 -41.13 34.75
C GLY A 202 -5.82 -40.45 36.01
N ASP A 203 -5.52 -41.02 37.17
CA ASP A 203 -6.00 -40.59 38.49
C ASP A 203 -4.94 -39.82 39.31
N GLU A 204 -3.83 -39.44 38.68
CA GLU A 204 -2.72 -38.74 39.33
C GLU A 204 -2.38 -37.43 38.64
N TYR A 205 -1.97 -36.43 39.44
CA TYR A 205 -1.35 -35.20 38.99
C TYR A 205 0.17 -35.30 39.15
N TYR A 206 0.89 -35.04 38.07
CA TYR A 206 2.35 -34.96 38.01
C TYR A 206 2.76 -33.48 37.90
N LEU A 207 3.68 -33.05 38.76
CA LEU A 207 4.15 -31.67 38.78
C LEU A 207 5.48 -31.54 38.05
N PHE A 208 5.56 -30.60 37.11
CA PHE A 208 6.76 -30.30 36.34
C PHE A 208 7.21 -28.85 36.56
N ASP A 209 8.52 -28.66 36.61
CA ASP A 209 9.17 -27.35 36.75
C ASP A 209 9.07 -26.53 35.47
N ASP A 210 9.18 -25.21 35.62
CA ASP A 210 9.07 -24.24 34.54
C ASP A 210 9.99 -24.54 33.34
N SER A 211 11.20 -24.98 33.63
CA SER A 211 12.21 -25.31 32.63
C SER A 211 11.80 -26.45 31.69
N ILE A 212 11.05 -27.43 32.20
CA ILE A 212 10.68 -28.64 31.43
C ILE A 212 9.48 -28.34 30.55
N TRP A 213 8.41 -27.78 31.11
CA TRP A 213 7.18 -27.60 30.33
C TRP A 213 7.30 -26.48 29.29
N GLN A 214 8.06 -25.40 29.54
CA GLN A 214 8.32 -24.39 28.50
C GLN A 214 9.10 -24.97 27.32
N LEU A 215 10.09 -25.83 27.60
CA LEU A 215 10.84 -26.52 26.55
C LEU A 215 9.91 -27.43 25.73
N ASN A 216 9.08 -28.23 26.38
CA ASN A 216 8.12 -29.11 25.71
C ASN A 216 7.09 -28.32 24.90
N ALA A 217 6.60 -27.18 25.41
CA ALA A 217 5.69 -26.30 24.68
C ALA A 217 6.34 -25.78 23.39
N SER A 218 7.60 -25.32 23.48
CA SER A 218 8.36 -24.86 22.31
C SER A 218 8.61 -25.97 21.28
N GLN A 219 8.86 -27.21 21.72
CA GLN A 219 9.01 -28.36 20.83
C GLN A 219 7.71 -28.74 20.11
N ALA A 220 6.57 -28.56 20.77
CA ALA A 220 5.24 -28.72 20.15
C ALA A 220 4.82 -27.52 19.26
N GLY A 221 5.63 -26.46 19.22
CA GLY A 221 5.31 -25.22 18.50
C GLY A 221 4.10 -24.51 19.11
N LEU A 222 3.98 -24.55 20.44
CA LEU A 222 2.90 -23.94 21.21
C LEU A 222 3.42 -22.76 22.01
N ALA A 223 2.62 -21.70 22.04
CA ALA A 223 2.72 -20.62 23.00
C ALA A 223 1.54 -20.72 23.97
N PHE A 224 1.75 -20.31 25.22
CA PHE A 224 0.70 -20.30 26.23
C PHE A 224 0.64 -18.97 26.98
N SER A 225 -0.53 -18.67 27.53
CA SER A 225 -0.73 -17.58 28.50
C SER A 225 -1.71 -18.05 29.57
N PHE A 226 -1.63 -17.47 30.77
CA PHE A 226 -2.65 -17.66 31.78
C PHE A 226 -3.94 -16.95 31.37
N VAL A 227 -5.08 -17.54 31.70
CA VAL A 227 -6.39 -16.93 31.47
C VAL A 227 -6.50 -15.68 32.34
N GLU A 228 -6.69 -14.53 31.69
CA GLU A 228 -7.07 -13.27 32.34
C GLU A 228 -8.46 -12.86 31.85
N SER A 229 -9.23 -12.17 32.70
CA SER A 229 -10.66 -11.87 32.50
C SER A 229 -10.99 -11.15 31.18
N ASP A 230 -10.03 -10.46 30.57
CA ASP A 230 -10.21 -9.65 29.36
C ASP A 230 -9.59 -10.26 28.08
N SER A 231 -9.02 -11.47 28.17
CA SER A 231 -8.31 -12.11 27.06
C SER A 231 -9.17 -13.12 26.29
N THR A 232 -9.12 -13.08 24.96
CA THR A 232 -9.84 -14.08 24.12
C THR A 232 -9.03 -15.37 24.04
N CYS A 233 -9.57 -16.43 24.64
CA CYS A 233 -8.94 -17.74 24.70
C CYS A 233 -9.67 -18.72 23.78
N PHE A 234 -9.09 -19.04 22.61
CA PHE A 234 -9.73 -19.93 21.64
C PHE A 234 -9.68 -21.40 22.07
N VAL A 235 -8.55 -21.85 22.62
CA VAL A 235 -8.40 -23.21 23.14
C VAL A 235 -7.86 -23.17 24.55
N GLN A 236 -8.77 -23.35 25.49
CA GLN A 236 -8.48 -23.38 26.92
C GLN A 236 -8.32 -24.82 27.42
N ARG A 237 -7.33 -25.04 28.29
CA ARG A 237 -7.16 -26.25 29.09
C ARG A 237 -6.79 -25.85 30.52
N GLY A 238 -7.71 -26.08 31.46
CA GLY A 238 -7.57 -25.54 32.82
C GLY A 238 -7.57 -24.02 32.80
N ASN A 239 -6.52 -23.41 33.36
CA ASN A 239 -6.28 -21.97 33.34
C ASN A 239 -5.24 -21.54 32.30
N LEU A 240 -4.91 -22.41 31.34
CA LEU A 240 -3.95 -22.15 30.27
C LEU A 240 -4.67 -21.93 28.94
N CYS A 241 -4.29 -20.86 28.25
CA CYS A 241 -4.70 -20.54 26.89
C CYS A 241 -3.60 -20.91 25.92
N TRP A 242 -3.91 -21.83 25.00
CA TRP A 242 -2.95 -22.34 24.02
C TRP A 242 -3.11 -21.64 22.67
N ASN A 243 -1.99 -21.21 22.11
CA ASN A 243 -1.88 -20.59 20.80
C ASN A 243 -0.72 -21.23 20.01
N VAL A 244 -0.75 -21.11 18.67
CA VAL A 244 0.37 -21.55 17.84
C VAL A 244 1.53 -20.59 18.06
N GLN A 245 2.74 -21.13 18.25
CA GLN A 245 3.94 -20.31 18.33
C GLN A 245 4.25 -19.71 16.96
N ASP A 246 4.07 -18.39 16.84
CA ASP A 246 4.27 -17.67 15.59
C ASP A 246 5.78 -17.55 15.25
N HIS A 247 6.25 -18.32 14.27
CA HIS A 247 7.52 -18.02 13.56
C HIS A 247 7.34 -16.91 12.50
N THR A 248 6.22 -16.20 12.56
CA THR A 248 5.74 -15.21 11.59
C THR A 248 6.68 -14.01 11.45
N ASP A 249 7.56 -13.76 12.42
CA ASP A 249 8.54 -12.67 12.36
C ASP A 249 9.58 -12.85 11.23
N LEU A 250 10.07 -14.06 10.99
CA LEU A 250 11.02 -14.31 9.89
C LEU A 250 10.34 -14.12 8.53
N LEU A 251 9.11 -14.62 8.37
CA LEU A 251 8.33 -14.44 7.16
C LEU A 251 7.98 -12.96 6.93
N ARG A 252 7.57 -12.25 7.98
CA ARG A 252 7.28 -10.81 7.94
C ARG A 252 8.53 -9.99 7.57
N ILE A 253 9.68 -10.26 8.18
CA ILE A 253 10.96 -9.61 7.84
C ILE A 253 11.33 -9.89 6.38
N SER A 254 11.22 -11.14 5.94
CA SER A 254 11.54 -11.52 4.55
C SER A 254 10.63 -10.81 3.53
N MET A 255 9.35 -10.63 3.85
CA MET A 255 8.39 -9.90 3.03
C MET A 255 8.77 -8.43 2.89
N PHE A 256 9.12 -7.76 3.99
CA PHE A 256 9.58 -6.36 3.96
C PHE A 256 10.84 -6.17 3.11
N VAL A 257 11.82 -7.07 3.26
CA VAL A 257 13.06 -7.04 2.47
C VAL A 257 12.75 -7.19 0.97
N LEU A 258 11.85 -8.11 0.61
CA LEU A 258 11.49 -8.36 -0.79
C LEU A 258 10.78 -7.15 -1.43
N VAL A 259 9.92 -6.46 -0.67
CA VAL A 259 9.22 -5.25 -1.13
C VAL A 259 10.21 -4.12 -1.36
N LEU A 260 11.12 -3.87 -0.41
CA LEU A 260 12.16 -2.85 -0.56
C LEU A 260 13.05 -3.12 -1.77
N ALA A 261 13.48 -4.37 -1.97
CA ALA A 261 14.29 -4.75 -3.13
C ALA A 261 13.59 -4.45 -4.46
N ASN A 262 12.28 -4.72 -4.57
CA ASN A 262 11.50 -4.40 -5.76
C ASN A 262 11.39 -2.89 -6.00
N ILE A 263 11.16 -2.10 -4.95
CA ILE A 263 11.10 -0.64 -5.04
C ILE A 263 12.43 -0.09 -5.58
N PHE A 264 13.57 -0.54 -5.04
CA PHE A 264 14.88 -0.12 -5.53
C PHE A 264 15.10 -0.48 -7.00
N LEU A 265 14.71 -1.68 -7.43
CA LEU A 265 14.81 -2.08 -8.84
C LEU A 265 14.01 -1.16 -9.78
N VAL A 266 12.78 -0.82 -9.40
CA VAL A 266 11.93 0.08 -10.19
C VAL A 266 12.50 1.49 -10.25
N ILE A 267 12.98 2.02 -9.12
CA ILE A 267 13.61 3.34 -9.06
C ILE A 267 14.87 3.39 -9.92
N SER A 268 15.77 2.42 -9.77
CA SER A 268 17.00 2.33 -10.59
C SER A 268 16.68 2.22 -12.07
N TRP A 269 15.68 1.43 -12.45
CA TRP A 269 15.23 1.32 -13.85
C TRP A 269 14.68 2.64 -14.38
N SER A 270 13.86 3.35 -13.59
CA SER A 270 13.28 4.64 -13.96
C SER A 270 14.36 5.70 -14.18
N ILE A 271 15.33 5.80 -13.26
CA ILE A 271 16.46 6.73 -13.36
C ILE A 271 17.31 6.42 -14.61
N TYR A 272 17.62 5.14 -14.84
CA TYR A 272 18.38 4.73 -16.01
C TYR A 272 17.68 5.14 -17.32
N ARG A 273 16.38 4.86 -17.43
CA ARG A 273 15.58 5.17 -18.62
C ARG A 273 15.46 6.69 -18.85
N TRP A 274 15.27 7.45 -17.79
CA TRP A 274 15.22 8.92 -17.84
C TRP A 274 16.53 9.52 -18.35
N ASN A 275 17.66 9.05 -17.83
CA ASN A 275 18.99 9.53 -18.24
C ASN A 275 19.30 9.21 -19.70
N SER A 276 18.96 8.00 -20.16
CA SER A 276 19.12 7.60 -21.56
C SER A 276 18.33 8.51 -22.51
N LYS A 277 17.06 8.82 -22.16
CA LYS A 277 16.23 9.73 -22.96
C LYS A 277 16.77 11.17 -22.98
N ARG A 278 17.29 11.66 -21.85
CA ARG A 278 17.92 12.99 -21.81
C ARG A 278 19.18 13.07 -22.69
N GLN A 279 19.99 12.02 -22.76
CA GLN A 279 21.17 12.01 -23.63
C GLN A 279 20.79 12.00 -25.12
N GLU A 280 19.75 11.27 -25.49
CA GLU A 280 19.22 11.28 -26.86
C GLU A 280 18.74 12.68 -27.28
N MET A 281 18.02 13.37 -26.39
CA MET A 281 17.55 14.74 -26.67
C MET A 281 18.71 15.74 -26.75
N LYS A 282 19.68 15.68 -25.83
CA LYS A 282 20.84 16.57 -25.82
C LYS A 282 21.72 16.40 -27.07
N SER A 283 21.95 15.16 -27.51
CA SER A 283 22.75 14.89 -28.70
C SER A 283 22.07 15.40 -29.98
N ARG A 284 20.75 15.22 -30.12
CA ARG A 284 19.98 15.78 -31.25
C ARG A 284 20.03 17.30 -31.28
N MET A 285 19.89 17.93 -30.11
CA MET A 285 19.94 19.38 -29.99
C MET A 285 21.32 19.94 -30.37
N LEU A 286 22.39 19.30 -29.89
CA LEU A 286 23.77 19.69 -30.19
C LEU A 286 24.09 19.55 -31.68
N ILE A 287 23.62 18.47 -32.33
CA ILE A 287 23.80 18.28 -33.79
C ILE A 287 23.08 19.38 -34.58
N LEU A 288 21.84 19.71 -34.22
CA LEU A 288 21.08 20.78 -34.90
C LEU A 288 21.71 22.17 -34.68
N GLN A 289 22.24 22.43 -33.48
CA GLN A 289 22.91 23.68 -33.16
C GLN A 289 24.21 23.85 -33.94
N ILE A 290 25.02 22.79 -34.07
CA ILE A 290 26.25 22.81 -34.88
C ILE A 290 25.90 23.00 -36.37
N LEU A 291 24.93 22.25 -36.90
CA LEU A 291 24.48 22.41 -38.30
C LEU A 291 24.03 23.85 -38.59
N THR A 292 23.30 24.48 -37.69
CA THR A 292 22.84 25.88 -37.86
C THR A 292 24.00 26.88 -37.78
N HIS A 293 25.03 26.59 -36.98
CA HIS A 293 26.22 27.44 -36.88
C HIS A 293 27.09 27.33 -38.14
N GLU A 294 27.35 26.12 -38.63
CA GLU A 294 28.20 25.85 -39.79
C GLU A 294 27.56 26.27 -41.12
N LEU A 295 26.22 26.33 -41.19
CA LEU A 295 25.50 26.84 -42.36
C LEU A 295 25.46 28.38 -42.43
N ARG A 296 25.67 29.09 -41.32
CA ARG A 296 25.62 30.56 -41.29
C ARG A 296 26.73 31.19 -42.12
N THR A 297 27.93 30.64 -42.02
CA THR A 297 29.13 31.15 -42.69
C THR A 297 29.03 31.07 -44.22
N PRO A 298 28.65 29.92 -44.84
CA PRO A 298 28.47 29.87 -46.29
C PRO A 298 27.29 30.72 -46.76
N ILE A 299 26.19 30.81 -46.00
CA ILE A 299 25.05 31.68 -46.35
C ILE A 299 25.46 33.16 -46.32
N ALA A 300 26.22 33.58 -45.30
CA ALA A 300 26.71 34.95 -45.21
C ALA A 300 27.64 35.31 -46.39
N SER A 301 28.55 34.39 -46.75
CA SER A 301 29.42 34.55 -47.92
C SER A 301 28.62 34.64 -49.22
N LEU A 302 27.65 33.75 -49.41
CA LEU A 302 26.79 33.75 -50.60
C LEU A 302 25.99 35.05 -50.70
N SER A 303 25.42 35.54 -49.61
CA SER A 303 24.72 36.84 -49.62
C SER A 303 25.65 38.01 -49.96
N LEU A 304 26.91 38.01 -49.50
CA LEU A 304 27.87 39.05 -49.85
C LEU A 304 28.21 39.03 -51.35
N THR A 305 28.40 37.84 -51.91
CA THR A 305 28.63 37.67 -53.36
C THR A 305 27.43 38.16 -54.18
N VAL A 306 26.22 37.80 -53.76
CA VAL A 306 24.97 38.26 -54.41
C VAL A 306 24.80 39.78 -54.29
N GLU A 307 25.11 40.37 -53.14
CA GLU A 307 25.08 41.82 -52.93
C GLU A 307 26.12 42.55 -53.81
N GLY A 308 27.29 41.94 -54.04
CA GLY A 308 28.29 42.46 -54.97
C GLY A 308 27.76 42.54 -56.40
N PHE A 309 27.16 41.45 -56.88
CA PHE A 309 26.50 41.44 -58.19
C PHE A 309 25.32 42.42 -58.27
N ARG A 310 24.61 42.66 -57.16
CA ARG A 310 23.51 43.64 -57.12
C ARG A 310 24.00 45.07 -57.36
N ARG A 311 25.23 45.41 -56.96
CA ARG A 311 25.82 46.74 -57.18
C ARG A 311 26.22 46.96 -58.64
N GLU A 312 26.51 45.88 -59.37
CA GLU A 312 26.87 45.91 -60.78
C GLU A 312 25.69 45.54 -61.69
N PHE A 313 24.46 45.60 -61.16
CA PHE A 313 23.25 45.13 -61.85
C PHE A 313 23.05 45.78 -63.23
N GLU A 314 23.38 47.06 -63.37
CA GLU A 314 23.27 47.81 -64.64
C GLU A 314 24.26 47.35 -65.73
N HIS A 315 25.29 46.56 -65.37
CA HIS A 315 26.31 46.04 -66.30
C HIS A 315 26.11 44.55 -66.61
N LEU A 316 25.08 43.91 -66.04
CA LEU A 316 24.75 42.52 -66.32
C LEU A 316 23.96 42.43 -67.65
N PRO A 317 24.14 41.37 -68.46
CA PRO A 317 23.34 41.18 -69.66
C PRO A 317 21.85 40.97 -69.31
N GLU A 318 20.95 41.59 -70.07
CA GLU A 318 19.48 41.47 -69.84
C GLU A 318 18.99 40.01 -69.80
N THR A 319 19.68 39.10 -70.51
CA THR A 319 19.36 37.67 -70.55
C THR A 319 19.54 36.94 -69.22
N VAL A 320 20.15 37.58 -68.21
CA VAL A 320 20.48 36.97 -66.90
C VAL A 320 19.76 37.66 -65.73
N TYR A 321 18.91 38.65 -66.02
CA TYR A 321 18.22 39.43 -64.99
C TYR A 321 17.25 38.58 -64.16
N ASP A 322 16.53 37.67 -64.80
CA ASP A 322 15.59 36.78 -64.10
C ASP A 322 16.32 35.78 -63.21
N GLU A 323 17.44 35.21 -63.66
CA GLU A 323 18.30 34.32 -62.88
C GLU A 323 18.92 35.05 -61.69
N PHE A 324 19.38 36.29 -61.89
CA PHE A 324 19.94 37.10 -60.82
C PHE A 324 18.88 37.50 -59.78
N ARG A 325 17.68 37.87 -60.22
CA ARG A 325 16.55 38.15 -59.33
C ARG A 325 16.22 36.92 -58.48
N ARG A 326 16.10 35.74 -59.10
CA ARG A 326 15.87 34.47 -58.38
C ARG A 326 16.99 34.16 -57.38
N LEU A 327 18.24 34.40 -57.75
CA LEU A 327 19.39 34.20 -56.85
C LEU A 327 19.34 35.13 -55.63
N CYS A 328 18.91 36.38 -55.82
CA CYS A 328 18.68 37.33 -54.72
C CYS A 328 17.58 36.87 -53.77
N GLU A 329 16.46 36.43 -54.32
CA GLU A 329 15.32 35.89 -53.56
C GLU A 329 15.71 34.61 -52.80
N ASP A 330 16.42 33.68 -53.43
CA ASP A 330 16.89 32.44 -52.81
C ASP A 330 17.93 32.70 -51.70
N SER A 331 18.85 33.64 -51.90
CA SER A 331 19.81 34.06 -50.87
C SER A 331 19.11 34.66 -49.65
N ARG A 332 18.11 35.53 -49.87
CA ARG A 332 17.30 36.12 -48.80
C ARG A 332 16.50 35.05 -48.06
N ARG A 333 15.90 34.10 -48.79
CA ARG A 333 15.14 32.98 -48.23
C ARG A 333 16.03 32.04 -47.40
N LEU A 334 17.24 31.73 -47.86
CA LEU A 334 18.20 30.91 -47.12
C LEU A 334 18.64 31.58 -45.81
N ARG A 335 18.89 32.89 -45.84
CA ARG A 335 19.20 33.67 -44.62
C ARG A 335 18.04 33.66 -43.63
N GLN A 336 16.83 33.91 -44.12
CA GLN A 336 15.60 33.86 -43.35
C GLN A 336 15.38 32.49 -42.71
N LEU A 337 15.59 31.39 -43.45
CA LEU A 337 15.49 30.02 -42.94
C LEU A 337 16.57 29.69 -41.89
N ALA A 338 17.79 30.21 -42.04
CA ALA A 338 18.85 30.01 -41.06
C ALA A 338 18.59 30.76 -39.74
N GLU A 339 18.06 32.00 -39.81
CA GLU A 339 17.65 32.79 -38.64
C GLU A 339 16.43 32.17 -37.94
N ALA A 340 15.42 31.77 -38.73
CA ALA A 340 14.28 30.97 -38.31
C ALA A 340 14.68 29.69 -37.54
N SER A 341 15.64 28.95 -38.07
CA SER A 341 16.14 27.71 -37.47
C SER A 341 16.89 27.97 -36.17
N LYS A 342 17.62 29.08 -36.07
CA LYS A 342 18.25 29.53 -34.83
C LYS A 342 17.20 29.82 -33.75
N ASP A 343 16.15 30.56 -34.09
CA ASP A 343 15.09 30.88 -33.13
C ASP A 343 14.31 29.64 -32.70
N TYR A 344 14.10 28.67 -33.59
CA TYR A 344 13.53 27.37 -33.25
C TYR A 344 14.42 26.58 -32.27
N LEU A 345 15.74 26.61 -32.46
CA LEU A 345 16.70 25.90 -31.61
C LEU A 345 17.09 26.67 -30.33
N GLN A 346 16.78 27.96 -30.22
CA GLN A 346 17.07 28.75 -29.03
C GLN A 346 15.81 29.07 -28.19
N SER A 347 14.61 28.90 -28.76
CA SER A 347 13.35 29.29 -28.13
C SER A 347 12.57 28.09 -27.59
N ASP A 348 13.16 27.37 -26.65
CA ASP A 348 12.39 26.46 -25.80
C ASP A 348 11.48 27.21 -24.79
N ASN A 349 11.38 28.56 -24.82
CA ASN A 349 10.61 29.30 -23.81
C ASN A 349 10.08 30.72 -24.16
N LYS A 350 10.09 31.21 -25.42
CA LYS A 350 9.51 32.54 -25.75
C LYS A 350 8.32 32.46 -26.72
N PRO A 351 7.20 33.18 -26.44
CA PRO A 351 6.05 33.24 -27.35
C PRO A 351 6.43 33.91 -28.67
N LEU A 352 5.86 33.41 -29.78
CA LEU A 352 6.05 33.98 -31.11
C LEU A 352 5.36 35.35 -31.19
N ALA A 353 6.03 36.35 -31.80
CA ALA A 353 5.45 37.68 -31.97
C ALA A 353 4.23 37.64 -32.91
N THR A 354 3.12 38.24 -32.53
CA THR A 354 1.90 38.35 -33.35
C THR A 354 1.61 39.81 -33.67
N ALA A 355 1.02 40.08 -34.83
CA ALA A 355 0.63 41.42 -35.28
C ALA A 355 -0.81 41.38 -35.83
N TRP A 356 -1.53 42.49 -35.68
CA TRP A 356 -2.84 42.65 -36.30
C TRP A 356 -2.69 42.81 -37.82
N VAL A 357 -3.34 41.93 -38.56
CA VAL A 357 -3.50 42.01 -40.02
C VAL A 357 -4.89 42.58 -40.28
N PRO A 358 -5.04 43.79 -40.85
CA PRO A 358 -6.35 44.43 -41.05
C PRO A 358 -7.25 43.73 -42.05
N SER A 359 -6.66 43.12 -43.09
CA SER A 359 -7.36 42.33 -44.11
C SER A 359 -6.50 41.10 -44.44
N VAL A 360 -7.02 39.92 -44.12
CA VAL A 360 -6.36 38.65 -44.45
C VAL A 360 -6.45 38.40 -45.96
N GLU A 361 -7.55 38.82 -46.60
CA GLU A 361 -7.71 38.74 -48.06
C GLU A 361 -6.63 39.56 -48.78
N GLU A 362 -6.46 40.84 -48.45
CA GLU A 362 -5.48 41.71 -49.09
C GLU A 362 -4.04 41.20 -48.88
N TRP A 363 -3.73 40.72 -47.68
CA TRP A 363 -2.43 40.15 -47.37
C TRP A 363 -2.12 38.91 -48.21
N LEU A 364 -3.07 37.98 -48.34
CA LEU A 364 -2.88 36.76 -49.13
C LEU A 364 -2.90 37.04 -50.63
N GLN A 365 -3.74 37.94 -51.10
CA GLN A 365 -3.79 38.36 -52.50
C GLN A 365 -2.46 38.95 -52.93
N TYR A 366 -1.93 39.93 -52.18
CA TYR A 366 -0.61 40.52 -52.44
C TYR A 366 0.49 39.44 -52.49
N LYS A 367 0.44 38.48 -51.57
CA LYS A 367 1.43 37.41 -51.49
C LYS A 367 1.36 36.42 -52.65
N VAL A 368 0.14 36.06 -53.08
CA VAL A 368 -0.08 35.18 -54.24
C VAL A 368 0.37 35.86 -55.52
N GLU A 369 0.01 37.14 -55.72
CA GLU A 369 0.36 37.91 -56.91
C GLU A 369 1.86 38.23 -57.01
N GLU A 370 2.54 38.50 -55.89
CA GLU A 370 3.97 38.83 -55.88
C GLU A 370 4.87 37.59 -56.04
N GLU A 371 4.55 36.46 -55.38
CA GLU A 371 5.47 35.31 -55.30
C GLU A 371 5.20 34.20 -56.33
N PHE A 372 4.02 34.17 -56.98
CA PHE A 372 3.61 33.08 -57.85
C PHE A 372 3.13 33.57 -59.21
N THR A 373 3.76 33.09 -60.29
CA THR A 373 3.41 33.45 -61.67
C THR A 373 2.30 32.59 -62.28
N GLN A 374 1.88 31.52 -61.58
CA GLN A 374 0.83 30.60 -62.03
C GLN A 374 -0.51 31.01 -61.43
N PRO A 375 -1.63 30.83 -62.14
CA PRO A 375 -2.95 31.20 -61.61
C PRO A 375 -3.31 30.32 -60.41
N ILE A 376 -3.30 30.91 -59.21
CA ILE A 376 -3.81 30.32 -57.98
C ILE A 376 -5.15 31.01 -57.70
N GLU A 377 -6.22 30.22 -57.58
CA GLU A 377 -7.54 30.75 -57.28
C GLU A 377 -7.66 31.01 -55.78
N LEU A 378 -7.70 32.28 -55.38
CA LEU A 378 -7.93 32.70 -54.00
C LEU A 378 -9.45 32.81 -53.75
N ILE A 379 -9.94 32.06 -52.77
CA ILE A 379 -11.34 32.05 -52.34
C ILE A 379 -11.38 32.44 -50.87
N VAL A 380 -11.93 33.62 -50.56
CA VAL A 380 -12.11 34.08 -49.17
C VAL A 380 -13.61 34.15 -48.90
N GLU A 381 -14.11 33.37 -47.94
CA GLU A 381 -15.55 33.40 -47.59
C GLU A 381 -15.95 34.73 -46.94
N GLN A 382 -15.11 35.23 -46.03
CA GLN A 382 -15.29 36.51 -45.36
C GLN A 382 -13.92 37.10 -45.00
N ASP A 383 -13.64 38.32 -45.47
CA ASP A 383 -12.44 39.06 -45.07
C ASP A 383 -12.54 39.50 -43.61
N ILE A 384 -11.44 39.36 -42.87
CA ILE A 384 -11.38 39.60 -41.44
C ILE A 384 -10.06 40.26 -41.04
N ALA A 385 -10.10 41.00 -39.93
CA ALA A 385 -8.89 41.40 -39.24
C ALA A 385 -8.48 40.32 -38.24
N ALA A 386 -7.23 39.84 -38.29
CA ALA A 386 -6.76 38.74 -37.45
C ALA A 386 -5.39 39.03 -36.84
N LYS A 387 -5.21 38.65 -35.58
CA LYS A 387 -3.92 38.75 -34.90
C LYS A 387 -3.08 37.50 -35.16
N LEU A 388 -2.16 37.59 -36.12
CA LEU A 388 -1.43 36.46 -36.67
C LEU A 388 0.09 36.66 -36.59
N ASN A 389 0.84 35.56 -36.65
CA ASN A 389 2.27 35.63 -36.94
C ASN A 389 2.47 35.68 -38.46
N VAL A 390 2.48 36.89 -39.02
CA VAL A 390 2.55 37.14 -40.47
C VAL A 390 3.73 36.42 -41.13
N TYR A 391 4.90 36.46 -40.50
CA TYR A 391 6.13 35.89 -41.05
C TYR A 391 6.06 34.35 -41.15
N TRP A 392 5.74 33.67 -40.05
CA TRP A 392 5.73 32.22 -40.00
C TRP A 392 4.53 31.60 -40.68
N LEU A 393 3.35 32.21 -40.56
CA LEU A 393 2.16 31.77 -41.28
C LEU A 393 2.34 31.96 -42.79
N GLY A 394 2.89 33.11 -43.22
CA GLY A 394 3.24 33.35 -44.61
C GLY A 394 4.20 32.29 -45.16
N THR A 395 5.27 31.99 -44.41
CA THR A 395 6.24 30.94 -44.78
C THR A 395 5.56 29.55 -44.88
N CYS A 396 4.61 29.24 -44.01
CA CYS A 396 3.86 27.98 -44.05
C CYS A 396 3.04 27.87 -45.35
N ILE A 397 2.30 28.93 -45.69
CA ILE A 397 1.47 29.01 -46.89
C ILE A 397 2.34 28.89 -48.14
N ASP A 398 3.47 29.60 -48.22
CA ASP A 398 4.39 29.51 -49.35
C ASP A 398 4.88 28.10 -49.59
N ASN A 399 5.22 27.38 -48.52
CA ASN A 399 5.69 26.00 -48.64
C ASN A 399 4.58 25.08 -49.15
N LEU A 400 3.33 25.26 -48.70
CA LEU A 400 2.21 24.46 -49.18
C LEU A 400 1.89 24.76 -50.64
N ILE A 401 1.81 26.03 -51.03
CA ILE A 401 1.53 26.44 -52.42
C ILE A 401 2.67 25.98 -53.35
N ARG A 402 3.94 26.18 -52.98
CA ARG A 402 5.09 25.70 -53.78
C ARG A 402 5.07 24.18 -53.93
N ASN A 403 4.62 23.44 -52.93
CA ASN A 403 4.46 21.99 -53.04
C ASN A 403 3.33 21.61 -54.00
N ALA A 404 2.16 22.28 -53.91
CA ALA A 404 1.03 22.09 -54.81
C ALA A 404 1.40 22.40 -56.28
N VAL A 405 2.13 23.49 -56.51
CA VAL A 405 2.62 23.90 -57.83
C VAL A 405 3.67 22.94 -58.41
N LYS A 406 4.65 22.52 -57.60
CA LYS A 406 5.79 21.73 -58.08
C LYS A 406 5.47 20.24 -58.21
N TYR A 407 4.66 19.71 -57.30
CA TYR A 407 4.42 18.27 -57.17
C TYR A 407 2.94 17.86 -57.29
N GLY A 408 2.01 18.82 -57.17
CA GLY A 408 0.57 18.59 -57.31
C GLY A 408 0.08 18.69 -58.75
N VAL A 409 -1.24 18.74 -58.92
CA VAL A 409 -1.91 18.86 -60.23
C VAL A 409 -2.81 20.09 -60.24
N ALA A 410 -2.68 20.94 -61.26
CA ALA A 410 -3.51 22.13 -61.41
C ALA A 410 -5.00 21.79 -61.67
N PRO A 411 -5.95 22.67 -61.32
CA PRO A 411 -5.79 23.98 -60.66
C PRO A 411 -5.44 23.88 -59.17
N VAL A 412 -4.72 24.89 -58.66
CA VAL A 412 -4.42 25.04 -57.23
C VAL A 412 -5.33 26.12 -56.66
N THR A 413 -6.06 25.79 -55.59
CA THR A 413 -6.96 26.73 -54.90
C THR A 413 -6.49 27.01 -53.49
N LEU A 414 -6.58 28.27 -53.07
CA LEU A 414 -6.31 28.74 -51.72
C LEU A 414 -7.62 29.25 -51.11
N GLU A 415 -8.20 28.46 -50.22
CA GLU A 415 -9.48 28.78 -49.58
C GLU A 415 -9.23 29.24 -48.14
N VAL A 416 -9.83 30.36 -47.75
CA VAL A 416 -9.72 30.93 -46.40
C VAL A 416 -11.09 31.01 -45.77
N THR A 417 -11.22 30.37 -44.62
CA THR A 417 -12.42 30.36 -43.79
C THR A 417 -12.03 30.81 -42.39
N SER A 418 -12.89 31.61 -41.75
CA SER A 418 -12.61 32.16 -40.43
C SER A 418 -13.74 31.83 -39.46
N THR A 419 -13.37 31.70 -38.19
CA THR A 419 -14.27 31.65 -37.06
C THR A 419 -13.81 32.68 -36.03
N ILE A 420 -14.61 32.90 -34.98
CA ILE A 420 -14.29 33.88 -33.92
C ILE A 420 -12.89 33.64 -33.31
N ASP A 421 -12.50 32.37 -33.15
CA ASP A 421 -11.29 31.97 -32.43
C ASP A 421 -10.18 31.38 -33.31
N SER A 422 -10.42 31.24 -34.62
CA SER A 422 -9.43 30.62 -35.52
C SER A 422 -9.59 31.01 -36.99
N VAL A 423 -8.48 30.95 -37.72
CA VAL A 423 -8.44 31.06 -39.17
C VAL A 423 -8.01 29.71 -39.75
N THR A 424 -8.79 29.22 -40.70
CA THR A 424 -8.54 27.97 -41.42
C THR A 424 -8.20 28.26 -42.88
N ILE A 425 -7.00 27.86 -43.29
CA ILE A 425 -6.48 28.04 -44.65
C ILE A 425 -6.31 26.68 -45.30
N LYS A 426 -6.98 26.46 -46.43
CA LYS A 426 -6.90 25.22 -47.21
C LYS A 426 -6.15 25.47 -48.51
N VAL A 427 -5.13 24.66 -48.78
CA VAL A 427 -4.43 24.62 -50.07
C VAL A 427 -4.82 23.32 -50.75
N THR A 428 -5.56 23.40 -51.84
CA THR A 428 -6.07 22.23 -52.59
C THR A 428 -5.44 22.15 -53.97
N ASP A 429 -5.02 20.94 -54.36
CA ASP A 429 -4.59 20.59 -55.72
C ASP A 429 -5.28 19.30 -56.18
N GLN A 430 -5.38 19.07 -57.49
CA GLN A 430 -6.04 17.89 -58.09
C GLN A 430 -5.22 16.59 -57.98
N GLY A 431 -4.26 16.53 -57.07
CA GLY A 431 -3.49 15.33 -56.75
C GLY A 431 -4.33 14.25 -56.06
N THR A 432 -3.69 13.10 -55.86
CA THR A 432 -4.34 11.87 -55.36
C THR A 432 -3.91 11.50 -53.93
N LEU A 433 -3.29 12.42 -53.19
CA LEU A 433 -2.78 12.14 -51.85
C LEU A 433 -3.95 11.93 -50.87
N THR A 434 -3.77 10.97 -49.98
CA THR A 434 -4.75 10.62 -48.95
C THR A 434 -4.18 10.85 -47.55
N HIS A 435 -5.05 10.86 -46.54
CA HIS A 435 -4.63 10.93 -45.13
C HIS A 435 -3.64 9.83 -44.73
N LYS A 436 -3.62 8.67 -45.42
CA LYS A 436 -2.67 7.58 -45.13
C LYS A 436 -1.24 7.96 -45.51
N ASP A 437 -1.07 8.81 -46.52
CA ASP A 437 0.24 9.25 -47.02
C ASP A 437 0.90 10.27 -46.09
N TRP A 438 0.10 10.97 -45.26
CA TRP A 438 0.55 11.97 -44.30
C TRP A 438 1.69 11.49 -43.39
N ARG A 439 1.59 10.25 -42.89
CA ARG A 439 2.61 9.67 -41.98
C ARG A 439 3.97 9.51 -42.64
N HIS A 440 4.01 9.31 -43.95
CA HIS A 440 5.25 9.17 -44.72
C HIS A 440 5.78 10.53 -45.18
N LEU A 441 4.90 11.43 -45.59
CA LEU A 441 5.26 12.77 -46.10
C LEU A 441 5.82 13.70 -45.01
N ARG A 442 5.40 13.55 -43.75
CA ARG A 442 5.92 14.38 -42.64
C ARG A 442 7.34 14.04 -42.18
N LYS A 443 7.90 12.90 -42.63
CA LYS A 443 9.27 12.52 -42.26
C LYS A 443 10.26 13.47 -42.95
N PRO A 444 11.29 13.97 -42.25
CA PRO A 444 12.30 14.82 -42.86
C PRO A 444 13.11 14.03 -43.91
N PHE A 445 13.59 14.71 -44.95
CA PHE A 445 14.49 14.20 -46.01
C PHE A 445 13.88 13.22 -47.03
N VAL A 446 12.56 13.27 -47.27
CA VAL A 446 11.87 12.31 -48.17
C VAL A 446 11.85 12.74 -49.66
N SER A 447 12.33 13.94 -50.02
CA SER A 447 12.24 14.45 -51.41
C SER A 447 13.45 14.10 -52.30
N LYS A 448 13.20 13.82 -53.59
CA LYS A 448 14.23 13.58 -54.63
C LYS A 448 14.87 14.85 -55.22
N SER A 449 14.27 16.03 -55.01
CA SER A 449 14.72 17.33 -55.53
C SER A 449 14.42 18.45 -54.51
N GLY A 450 15.34 18.63 -53.55
CA GLY A 450 15.23 19.56 -52.41
C GLY A 450 15.62 18.89 -51.08
N LEU A 451 15.73 19.66 -50.00
CA LEU A 451 16.09 19.15 -48.66
C LEU A 451 14.96 18.35 -47.97
N GLY A 452 13.72 18.38 -48.49
CA GLY A 452 12.59 17.63 -47.93
C GLY A 452 12.17 18.08 -46.53
N LEU A 453 12.41 19.35 -46.20
CA LEU A 453 12.12 19.93 -44.87
C LEU A 453 10.80 20.72 -44.81
N GLY A 454 10.22 21.09 -45.95
CA GLY A 454 9.10 22.05 -46.02
C GLY A 454 7.89 21.67 -45.17
N LEU A 455 7.37 20.45 -45.32
CA LEU A 455 6.22 19.97 -44.55
C LEU A 455 6.52 19.81 -43.05
N THR A 456 7.75 19.41 -42.70
CA THR A 456 8.19 19.31 -41.30
C THR A 456 8.29 20.69 -40.64
N ILE A 457 8.72 21.72 -41.39
CA ILE A 457 8.72 23.11 -40.93
C ILE A 457 7.29 23.60 -40.72
N VAL A 458 6.38 23.33 -41.66
CA VAL A 458 4.97 23.72 -41.54
C VAL A 458 4.32 23.06 -40.32
N GLU A 459 4.45 21.74 -40.14
CA GLU A 459 3.89 21.01 -38.97
C GLU A 459 4.43 21.58 -37.65
N SER A 460 5.74 21.88 -37.60
CA SER A 460 6.40 22.43 -36.40
C SER A 460 5.94 23.86 -36.08
N MET A 461 5.91 24.76 -37.07
CA MET A 461 5.53 26.16 -36.85
C MET A 461 4.04 26.31 -36.53
N VAL A 462 3.19 25.53 -37.20
CA VAL A 462 1.75 25.49 -36.91
C VAL A 462 1.50 25.01 -35.48
N GLY A 463 2.20 23.96 -35.04
CA GLY A 463 2.13 23.50 -33.65
C GLY A 463 2.59 24.56 -32.64
N ARG A 464 3.62 25.36 -32.96
CA ARG A 464 4.07 26.48 -32.11
C ARG A 464 3.09 27.66 -32.08
N MET A 465 2.32 27.86 -33.13
CA MET A 465 1.21 28.82 -33.17
C MET A 465 -0.05 28.29 -32.47
N GLY A 466 0.00 27.09 -31.88
CA GLY A 466 -1.16 26.43 -31.24
C GLY A 466 -2.15 25.80 -32.23
N GLY A 467 -1.80 25.81 -33.51
CA GLY A 467 -2.65 25.34 -34.60
C GLY A 467 -2.45 23.87 -34.96
N ARG A 468 -3.19 23.43 -35.98
CA ARG A 468 -3.15 22.06 -36.51
C ARG A 468 -2.99 22.05 -38.02
N LEU A 469 -2.14 21.15 -38.53
CA LEU A 469 -2.02 20.84 -39.94
C LEU A 469 -2.61 19.46 -40.21
N THR A 470 -3.52 19.36 -41.19
CA THR A 470 -4.11 18.09 -41.63
C THR A 470 -4.04 17.94 -43.15
N LEU A 471 -4.04 16.70 -43.63
CA LEU A 471 -4.08 16.35 -45.05
C LEU A 471 -5.31 15.48 -45.31
N ILE A 472 -6.18 15.93 -46.21
CA ILE A 472 -7.33 15.17 -46.70
C ILE A 472 -7.24 15.02 -48.23
N GLY A 473 -7.98 14.07 -48.80
CA GLY A 473 -8.10 13.92 -50.25
C GLY A 473 -8.59 12.54 -50.68
N PRO A 474 -8.79 12.33 -52.00
CA PRO A 474 -8.66 13.31 -53.09
C PRO A 474 -9.89 14.25 -53.25
N PRO A 475 -9.73 15.49 -53.77
CA PRO A 475 -8.47 16.13 -54.21
C PRO A 475 -7.53 16.40 -53.02
N THR A 476 -6.23 16.45 -53.26
CA THR A 476 -5.22 16.69 -52.22
C THR A 476 -5.47 18.05 -51.57
N THR A 477 -5.81 18.09 -50.29
CA THR A 477 -6.04 19.33 -49.54
C THR A 477 -5.26 19.35 -48.24
N PHE A 478 -4.35 20.31 -48.10
CA PHE A 478 -3.70 20.63 -46.83
C PHE A 478 -4.51 21.71 -46.10
N ILE A 479 -4.88 21.44 -44.84
CA ILE A 479 -5.68 22.34 -44.01
C ILE A 479 -4.83 22.81 -42.83
N LEU A 480 -4.61 24.11 -42.75
CA LEU A 480 -3.98 24.83 -41.65
C LEU A 480 -5.06 25.47 -40.79
N GLU A 481 -5.17 25.07 -39.52
CA GLU A 481 -6.06 25.68 -38.54
C GLU A 481 -5.21 26.44 -37.53
N ILE A 482 -5.35 27.77 -37.46
CA ILE A 482 -4.55 28.64 -36.58
C ILE A 482 -5.47 29.33 -35.58
N PRO A 483 -5.31 29.13 -34.27
CA PRO A 483 -6.07 29.89 -33.28
C PRO A 483 -5.60 31.34 -33.26
N CYS A 484 -6.52 32.29 -33.35
CA CYS A 484 -6.21 33.71 -33.36
C CYS A 484 -7.41 34.55 -32.89
N GLU A 485 -7.12 35.71 -32.33
CA GLU A 485 -8.12 36.76 -32.09
C GLU A 485 -8.54 37.33 -33.45
N THR A 486 -9.83 37.21 -33.79
CA THR A 486 -10.41 37.82 -34.99
C THR A 486 -11.32 38.99 -34.60
N ASP A 487 -11.27 40.08 -35.37
CA ASP A 487 -12.25 41.15 -35.30
C ASP A 487 -13.16 41.05 -36.52
N ILE A 488 -14.31 40.40 -36.32
CA ILE A 488 -15.38 40.26 -37.32
C ILE A 488 -16.34 41.47 -37.23
N ALA A 489 -16.18 42.33 -36.21
CA ALA A 489 -17.17 43.34 -35.83
C ALA A 489 -16.93 44.74 -36.42
N SER A 490 -15.89 44.93 -37.23
CA SER A 490 -15.54 46.25 -37.78
C SER A 490 -15.57 46.31 -39.31
N ARG A 491 -16.75 46.05 -39.90
CA ARG A 491 -17.18 46.70 -41.16
C ARG A 491 -18.68 46.76 -41.31
#